data_AF-A0A385THX4-F1
#
_entry.id   AF-A0A385THX4-F1
#
_cell.length_a   1.000
_cell.length_b   1.000
_cell.length_c   1.000
_cell.angle_alpha   90.00
_cell.angle_beta   90.00
_cell.angle_gamma   90.00
#
_symmetry.space_group_name_H-M   'P 1'
#
loop_
_entity.id
_entity.type
_entity.pdbx_description
1 polymer ?
#
loop_
_entity_poly.entity_id
_entity_poly.type
_entity_poly.pdbx_seq_one_letter_code
_entity_poly.pdbx_strand_id
1 'polypeptide(L)'
;MAYLLTVAGFYILLGIALMNGAGAIFQFWLSGWKEHAAISYMQLLLGIILVLIGVRLDNKPKGRSYKLERIRPQDTYPSMMKLGITVSMIEAVTMLPFLSAIGLMTSRGLEVYEWMPMLAAYCAVMIAPPCLLLTLRYLVGDKANGYLLKINRKIEPYTQEALAVIAIIAGIYLISDASDVVFFNGQ
;
A
#
# COMPACT_ATOMS: atom_id res chain seq x y z
N MET A 1 12.54 -11.73 -8.74
CA MET A 1 11.72 -12.90 -8.34
C MET A 1 11.49 -13.00 -6.84
N ALA A 2 12.55 -13.01 -6.01
CA ALA A 2 12.40 -13.10 -4.54
C ALA A 2 11.39 -12.10 -3.96
N TYR A 3 11.51 -10.81 -4.31
CA TYR A 3 10.54 -9.77 -3.91
C TYR A 3 9.08 -10.14 -4.26
N LEU A 4 8.80 -10.49 -5.52
CA LEU A 4 7.43 -10.82 -5.96
C LEU A 4 6.88 -12.06 -5.26
N LEU A 5 7.71 -13.08 -5.05
CA LEU A 5 7.32 -14.29 -4.33
C LEU A 5 7.03 -13.99 -2.85
N THR A 6 7.80 -13.11 -2.23
CA THR A 6 7.55 -12.68 -0.84
C THR A 6 6.23 -11.93 -0.73
N VAL A 7 5.99 -10.98 -1.65
CA VAL A 7 4.73 -10.22 -1.69
C VAL A 7 3.54 -11.15 -1.94
N ALA A 8 3.66 -12.09 -2.89
CA ALA A 8 2.65 -13.09 -3.19
C ALA A 8 2.31 -13.98 -1.98
N GLY A 9 3.35 -14.52 -1.34
CA GLY A 9 3.21 -15.36 -0.16
C GLY A 9 2.58 -14.59 1.00
N PHE A 10 3.00 -13.34 1.22
CA PHE A 10 2.42 -12.48 2.24
C PHE A 10 0.91 -12.28 2.02
N TYR A 11 0.47 -11.97 0.80
CA TYR A 11 -0.96 -11.76 0.53
C TYR A 11 -1.80 -13.01 0.63
N ILE A 12 -1.28 -14.17 0.20
CA ILE A 12 -1.96 -15.45 0.41
C ILE A 12 -2.11 -15.72 1.91
N LEU A 13 -1.03 -15.58 2.68
CA LEU A 13 -1.06 -15.80 4.13
C LEU A 13 -1.99 -14.81 4.84
N LEU A 14 -1.97 -13.54 4.45
CA LEU A 14 -2.86 -12.50 4.97
C LEU A 14 -4.32 -12.84 4.66
N GLY A 15 -4.64 -13.22 3.42
CA GLY A 15 -6.00 -13.59 3.02
C GLY A 15 -6.52 -14.82 3.75
N ILE A 16 -5.68 -15.86 3.90
CA ILE A 16 -6.00 -17.04 4.71
C ILE A 16 -6.27 -16.63 6.15
N ALA A 17 -5.40 -15.81 6.75
CA ALA A 17 -5.58 -15.35 8.13
C ALA A 17 -6.91 -14.59 8.28
N LEU A 18 -7.21 -13.66 7.36
CA LEU A 18 -8.44 -12.88 7.41
C LEU A 18 -9.70 -13.75 7.23
N MET A 19 -9.70 -14.70 6.29
CA MET A 19 -10.83 -15.64 6.08
C MET A 19 -11.09 -16.56 7.27
N ASN A 20 -10.05 -16.91 8.05
CA ASN A 20 -10.20 -17.71 9.29
C ASN A 20 -10.65 -16.88 10.50
N GLY A 21 -11.07 -15.63 10.30
CA GLY A 21 -11.60 -14.79 11.37
C GLY A 21 -10.57 -13.87 12.03
N ALA A 22 -9.34 -13.74 11.50
CA ALA A 22 -8.45 -12.66 11.94
C ALA A 22 -9.08 -11.28 11.69
N GLY A 23 -10.00 -11.16 10.72
CA GLY A 23 -10.82 -9.96 10.54
C GLY A 23 -11.73 -9.66 11.74
N ALA A 24 -12.31 -10.69 12.39
CA ALA A 24 -13.13 -10.51 13.58
C ALA A 24 -12.29 -10.12 14.80
N ILE A 25 -11.10 -10.70 14.94
CA ILE A 25 -10.13 -10.32 15.99
C ILE A 25 -9.66 -8.88 15.77
N PHE A 26 -9.37 -8.50 14.53
CA PHE A 26 -8.98 -7.14 14.16
C PHE A 26 -10.10 -6.14 14.45
N GLN A 27 -11.35 -6.46 14.11
CA GLN A 27 -12.50 -5.62 14.44
C GLN A 27 -12.72 -5.49 15.95
N PHE A 28 -12.56 -6.57 16.71
CA PHE A 28 -12.65 -6.55 18.17
C PHE A 28 -11.56 -5.66 18.80
N TRP A 29 -10.32 -5.75 18.30
CA TRP A 29 -9.23 -4.85 18.70
C TRP A 29 -9.52 -3.39 18.31
N LEU A 30 -10.05 -3.14 17.11
CA LEU A 30 -10.41 -1.80 16.65
C LEU A 30 -11.60 -1.19 17.38
N SER A 31 -12.60 -1.97 17.77
CA SER A 31 -13.76 -1.46 18.49
C SER A 31 -13.39 -0.98 19.89
N GLY A 32 -12.49 -1.69 20.59
CA GLY A 32 -11.93 -1.20 21.88
C GLY A 32 -11.04 0.04 21.72
N TRP A 33 -10.48 0.24 20.53
CA TRP A 33 -9.64 1.39 20.21
C TRP A 33 -10.49 2.65 19.91
N LYS A 34 -11.64 2.52 19.23
CA LYS A 34 -12.51 3.66 18.88
C LYS A 34 -13.06 4.43 20.08
N GLU A 35 -13.09 3.82 21.28
CA GLU A 35 -13.56 4.48 22.50
C GLU A 35 -12.51 5.42 23.13
N HIS A 36 -11.25 5.36 22.69
CA HIS A 36 -10.17 6.16 23.28
C HIS A 36 -9.91 7.45 22.49
N ALA A 37 -10.18 8.60 23.12
CA ALA A 37 -9.86 9.93 22.59
C ALA A 37 -8.39 10.08 22.12
N ALA A 38 -7.47 9.29 22.68
CA ALA A 38 -6.07 9.23 22.29
C ALA A 38 -5.86 8.91 20.79
N ILE A 39 -6.75 8.13 20.17
CA ILE A 39 -6.64 7.76 18.76
C ILE A 39 -7.03 8.92 17.85
N SER A 40 -8.03 9.71 18.22
CA SER A 40 -8.37 10.93 17.47
C SER A 40 -7.21 11.93 17.49
N TYR A 41 -6.49 12.06 18.61
CA TYR A 41 -5.27 12.86 18.67
C TYR A 41 -4.13 12.29 17.80
N MET A 42 -3.92 10.97 17.79
CA MET A 42 -2.93 10.35 16.91
C MET A 42 -3.30 10.52 15.43
N GLN A 43 -4.57 10.38 15.08
CA GLN A 43 -5.08 10.57 13.72
C GLN A 43 -4.93 12.03 13.26
N LEU A 44 -5.22 12.98 14.15
CA LEU A 44 -5.01 14.40 13.89
C LEU A 44 -3.53 14.71 13.65
N LEU A 45 -2.63 14.19 14.51
CA LEU A 45 -1.18 14.32 14.31
C LEU A 45 -0.73 13.70 12.99
N LEU A 46 -1.23 12.52 12.64
CA LEU A 46 -0.92 11.85 11.38
C LEU A 46 -1.37 12.68 10.17
N GLY A 47 -2.58 13.24 10.23
CA GLY A 47 -3.11 14.14 9.20
C GLY A 47 -2.25 15.40 9.02
N ILE A 48 -1.83 16.04 10.12
CA ILE A 48 -0.90 17.18 10.08
C ILE A 48 0.43 16.79 9.43
N ILE A 49 1.01 15.66 9.84
CA ILE A 49 2.27 15.15 9.28
C ILE A 49 2.14 14.94 7.77
N LEU A 50 1.03 14.36 7.29
CA LEU A 50 0.77 14.15 5.88
C LEU A 50 0.69 15.46 5.09
N VAL A 51 -0.02 16.47 5.60
CA VAL A 51 -0.09 17.80 4.99
C VAL A 51 1.30 18.43 4.90
N LEU A 52 2.08 18.38 5.99
CA LEU A 52 3.45 18.91 6.02
C LEU A 52 4.36 18.21 5.02
N ILE A 53 4.25 16.89 4.88
CA ILE A 53 4.99 16.10 3.89
C ILE A 53 4.58 16.52 2.47
N GLY A 54 3.28 16.64 2.19
CA GLY A 54 2.79 17.04 0.88
C GLY A 54 3.28 18.43 0.47
N VAL A 55 3.18 19.44 1.36
CA VAL A 55 3.70 20.79 1.12
C VAL A 55 5.22 20.80 0.90
N ARG A 56 5.96 19.99 1.68
CA ARG A 56 7.42 19.83 1.51
C ARG A 56 7.78 19.16 0.18
N LEU A 57 6.91 18.32 -0.37
CA LEU A 57 7.12 17.63 -1.64
C LEU A 57 6.84 18.56 -2.83
N ASP A 58 5.82 19.41 -2.73
CA ASP A 58 5.46 20.43 -3.73
C ASP A 58 6.51 21.56 -3.83
N ASN A 59 7.05 22.01 -2.69
CA ASN A 59 8.04 23.09 -2.64
C ASN A 59 9.46 22.72 -3.12
N LYS A 60 9.72 21.46 -3.54
CA LYS A 60 11.05 21.07 -4.05
C LYS A 60 11.20 21.49 -5.51
N PRO A 61 12.37 22.04 -5.90
CA PRO A 61 12.59 22.51 -7.26
C PRO A 61 12.44 21.35 -8.27
N LYS A 62 11.56 21.55 -9.26
CA LYS A 62 11.30 20.61 -10.35
C LYS A 62 12.61 20.35 -11.11
N GLY A 63 13.04 19.09 -11.15
CA GLY A 63 14.31 18.68 -11.77
C GLY A 63 15.41 18.29 -10.79
N ARG A 64 15.17 18.41 -9.48
CA ARG A 64 16.00 17.71 -8.49
C ARG A 64 15.51 16.26 -8.46
N SER A 65 15.99 15.48 -9.43
CA SER A 65 15.94 14.03 -9.36
C SER A 65 16.37 13.67 -7.95
N TYR A 66 15.47 13.03 -7.20
CA TYR A 66 15.81 12.50 -5.90
C TYR A 66 17.15 11.80 -6.11
N LYS A 67 18.16 12.21 -5.35
CA LYS A 67 19.49 11.60 -5.45
C LYS A 67 19.40 10.21 -4.80
N LEU A 68 18.56 9.32 -5.35
CA LEU A 68 18.57 7.88 -5.15
C LEU A 68 19.90 7.28 -5.63
N GLU A 69 20.74 8.08 -6.29
CA GLU A 69 22.16 7.84 -6.52
C GLU A 69 22.93 7.38 -5.26
N ARG A 70 22.40 7.59 -4.06
CA ARG A 70 23.01 7.10 -2.79
C ARG A 70 22.31 5.89 -2.14
N ILE A 71 21.26 5.33 -2.72
CA ILE A 71 20.77 4.01 -2.31
C ILE A 71 21.25 3.04 -3.37
N ARG A 72 22.41 2.41 -3.14
CA ARG A 72 22.82 1.26 -3.95
C ARG A 72 21.78 0.17 -3.70
N PRO A 73 20.95 -0.20 -4.69
CA PRO A 73 20.05 -1.33 -4.53
C PRO A 73 20.93 -2.53 -4.20
N GLN A 74 20.76 -3.10 -3.01
CA GLN A 74 21.41 -4.35 -2.70
C GLN A 74 20.57 -5.46 -3.34
N ASP A 75 21.09 -6.02 -4.42
CA ASP A 75 20.44 -7.12 -5.16
C ASP A 75 20.55 -8.46 -4.43
N THR A 76 20.89 -8.45 -3.14
CA THR A 76 20.97 -9.65 -2.33
C THR A 76 19.56 -10.15 -1.99
N TYR A 77 19.36 -11.47 -2.11
CA TYR A 77 18.12 -12.17 -1.75
C TYR A 77 17.45 -11.69 -0.43
N PRO A 78 18.16 -11.59 0.72
CA PRO A 78 17.55 -11.15 1.97
C PRO A 78 17.07 -9.68 1.93
N SER A 79 17.77 -8.80 1.21
CA SER A 79 17.37 -7.39 1.09
C SER A 79 16.09 -7.26 0.28
N MET A 80 15.95 -8.03 -0.80
CA MET A 80 14.73 -8.10 -1.60
C MET A 80 13.55 -8.69 -0.83
N MET A 81 13.80 -9.70 0.01
CA MET A 81 12.77 -10.28 0.88
C MET A 81 12.29 -9.29 1.94
N LYS A 82 13.20 -8.59 2.61
CA LYS A 82 12.86 -7.55 3.59
C LYS A 82 12.05 -6.42 2.95
N LEU A 83 12.46 -5.96 1.77
CA LEU A 83 11.69 -4.98 1.00
C LEU A 83 10.28 -5.50 0.69
N GLY A 84 10.16 -6.76 0.24
CA GLY A 84 8.87 -7.39 -0.04
C GLY A 84 7.93 -7.38 1.16
N ILE A 85 8.43 -7.80 2.33
CA ILE A 85 7.66 -7.82 3.59
C ILE A 85 7.23 -6.41 4.01
N THR A 86 8.16 -5.45 4.01
CA THR A 86 7.86 -4.09 4.44
C THR A 86 6.83 -3.44 3.51
N VAL A 87 7.01 -3.60 2.19
CA VAL A 87 6.09 -3.04 1.20
C VAL A 87 4.71 -3.69 1.31
N SER A 88 4.62 -5.02 1.40
CA SER A 88 3.34 -5.72 1.51
C SER A 88 2.58 -5.37 2.79
N MET A 89 3.29 -5.11 3.90
CA MET A 89 2.69 -4.68 5.16
C MET A 89 2.07 -3.28 5.04
N ILE A 90 2.76 -2.36 4.36
CA ILE A 90 2.25 -1.00 4.11
C ILE A 90 1.08 -1.04 3.13
N GLU A 91 1.22 -1.79 2.05
CA GLU A 91 0.21 -1.89 0.99
C GLU A 91 -1.09 -2.54 1.48
N ALA A 92 -1.00 -3.55 2.36
CA ALA A 92 -2.16 -4.29 2.87
C ALA A 92 -3.30 -3.40 3.37
N VAL A 93 -2.99 -2.24 3.97
CA VAL A 93 -3.97 -1.28 4.49
C VAL A 93 -4.70 -0.54 3.36
N THR A 94 -4.02 -0.29 2.24
CA THR A 94 -4.53 0.50 1.12
C THR A 94 -5.23 -0.32 0.03
N MET A 95 -5.24 -1.65 0.17
CA MET A 95 -5.84 -2.57 -0.80
C MET A 95 -7.33 -2.73 -0.61
N LEU A 96 -8.08 -1.64 -0.80
CA LEU A 96 -9.54 -1.65 -0.70
C LEU A 96 -10.20 -2.78 -1.52
N PRO A 97 -9.77 -3.08 -2.76
CA PRO A 97 -10.40 -4.17 -3.53
C PRO A 97 -10.18 -5.56 -2.90
N PHE A 98 -9.00 -5.82 -2.34
CA PHE A 98 -8.69 -7.10 -1.68
C PHE A 98 -9.50 -7.26 -0.40
N LEU A 99 -9.48 -6.24 0.46
CA LEU A 99 -10.23 -6.25 1.72
C LEU A 99 -11.73 -6.37 1.47
N SER A 100 -12.25 -5.71 0.42
CA SER A 100 -13.64 -5.84 0.00
C SER A 100 -13.97 -7.27 -0.48
N ALA A 101 -13.08 -7.90 -1.24
CA ALA A 101 -13.29 -9.28 -1.71
C ALA A 101 -13.36 -10.26 -0.53
N ILE A 102 -12.43 -10.15 0.42
CA ILE A 102 -12.45 -10.93 1.67
C ILE A 102 -13.76 -10.70 2.42
N GLY A 103 -14.16 -9.44 2.64
CA GLY A 103 -15.41 -9.10 3.33
C GLY A 103 -16.64 -9.73 2.67
N LEU A 104 -16.72 -9.70 1.33
CA LEU A 104 -17.79 -10.36 0.58
C LEU A 104 -17.75 -11.88 0.75
N MET A 105 -16.59 -12.51 0.65
CA MET A 105 -16.43 -13.95 0.81
C MET A 105 -16.81 -14.41 2.21
N THR A 106 -16.37 -13.70 3.24
CA THR A 106 -16.73 -13.96 4.64
C THR A 106 -18.23 -13.76 4.87
N SER A 107 -18.82 -12.69 4.33
CA SER A 107 -20.27 -12.41 4.50
C SER A 107 -21.18 -13.46 3.87
N ARG A 108 -20.71 -14.12 2.80
CA ARG A 108 -21.42 -15.21 2.14
C ARG A 108 -21.21 -16.57 2.80
N GLY A 109 -20.31 -16.66 3.78
CA GLY A 109 -20.02 -17.92 4.48
C GLY A 109 -19.43 -19.00 3.57
N LEU A 110 -18.67 -18.61 2.55
CA LEU A 110 -18.07 -19.54 1.59
C LEU A 110 -17.22 -20.60 2.30
N GLU A 111 -17.31 -21.84 1.85
CA GLU A 111 -16.46 -22.91 2.36
C GLU A 111 -15.02 -22.76 1.84
N VAL A 112 -14.06 -23.40 2.52
CA VAL A 112 -12.62 -23.35 2.17
C VAL A 112 -12.36 -23.72 0.71
N TYR A 113 -13.09 -24.70 0.20
CA TYR A 113 -12.98 -25.13 -1.19
C TYR A 113 -13.38 -24.04 -2.19
N GLU A 114 -14.28 -23.12 -1.81
CA GLU A 114 -14.79 -22.09 -2.71
C GLU A 114 -13.95 -20.80 -2.63
N TRP A 115 -13.59 -20.35 -1.44
CA TRP A 115 -12.84 -19.09 -1.30
C TRP A 115 -11.35 -19.25 -1.59
N MET A 116 -10.75 -20.41 -1.33
CA MET A 116 -9.32 -20.64 -1.56
C MET A 116 -8.91 -20.47 -3.04
N PRO A 117 -9.62 -21.05 -4.03
CA PRO A 117 -9.31 -20.79 -5.44
C PRO A 117 -9.62 -19.35 -5.85
N MET A 118 -10.66 -18.70 -5.29
CA MET A 118 -10.91 -17.28 -5.58
C MET A 118 -9.78 -16.37 -5.05
N LEU A 119 -9.29 -16.64 -3.84
CA LEU A 119 -8.15 -15.92 -3.25
C LEU A 119 -6.89 -16.12 -4.10
N ALA A 120 -6.61 -17.35 -4.51
CA ALA A 120 -5.48 -17.67 -5.38
C ALA A 120 -5.59 -16.97 -6.74
N ALA A 121 -6.77 -16.97 -7.35
CA ALA A 121 -7.03 -16.28 -8.61
C ALA A 121 -6.85 -14.77 -8.48
N TYR A 122 -7.35 -14.16 -7.39
CA TYR A 122 -7.14 -12.75 -7.10
C TYR A 122 -5.65 -12.41 -6.98
N CYS A 123 -4.91 -13.20 -6.18
CA CYS A 123 -3.47 -13.00 -6.02
C CYS A 123 -2.74 -13.14 -7.36
N ALA A 124 -3.12 -14.11 -8.19
CA ALA A 124 -2.54 -14.31 -9.51
C ALA A 124 -2.78 -13.10 -10.43
N VAL A 125 -4.01 -12.57 -10.47
CA VAL A 125 -4.34 -11.34 -11.22
C VAL A 125 -3.52 -10.15 -10.72
N MET A 126 -3.32 -10.04 -9.41
CA MET A 126 -2.55 -8.95 -8.81
C MET A 126 -1.05 -9.02 -9.16
N ILE A 127 -0.47 -10.22 -9.21
CA ILE A 127 0.96 -10.45 -9.51
C ILE A 127 1.23 -10.51 -11.02
N ALA A 128 0.20 -10.73 -11.83
CA ALA A 128 0.32 -10.85 -13.28
C ALA A 128 1.00 -9.64 -13.95
N PRO A 129 0.65 -8.36 -13.66
CA PRO A 129 1.30 -7.23 -14.32
C PRO A 129 2.80 -7.13 -14.01
N PRO A 130 3.25 -7.21 -12.73
CA PRO A 130 4.68 -7.25 -12.42
C PRO A 130 5.42 -8.42 -13.05
N CYS A 131 4.82 -9.62 -13.07
CA CYS A 131 5.41 -10.79 -13.73
C CYS A 131 5.53 -10.58 -15.24
N LEU A 132 4.50 -10.05 -15.88
CA LEU A 132 4.49 -9.76 -17.33
C LEU A 132 5.55 -8.72 -17.70
N LEU A 133 5.72 -7.67 -16.91
CA LEU A 133 6.77 -6.68 -17.13
C LEU A 133 8.16 -7.29 -16.97
N LEU A 134 8.34 -8.18 -15.99
CA LEU A 134 9.62 -8.81 -15.71
C LEU A 134 9.98 -9.83 -16.79
N THR A 135 9.03 -10.64 -17.26
CA THR A 135 9.24 -11.56 -18.40
C THR A 135 9.51 -10.78 -19.69
N LEU A 136 8.77 -9.70 -19.96
CA LEU A 136 9.01 -8.86 -21.13
C LEU A 136 10.39 -8.23 -21.08
N ARG A 137 10.83 -7.73 -19.91
CA ARG A 137 12.19 -7.21 -19.72
C ARG A 137 13.26 -8.28 -19.97
N TYR A 138 13.02 -9.51 -19.51
CA TYR A 138 13.94 -10.63 -19.77
C TYR A 138 14.05 -10.96 -21.27
N LEU A 139 12.93 -10.92 -22.00
CA LEU A 139 12.88 -11.22 -23.45
C LEU A 139 13.48 -10.10 -24.31
N VAL A 140 13.22 -8.84 -23.97
CA VAL A 140 13.63 -7.66 -24.77
C VAL A 140 15.07 -7.21 -24.44
N GLY A 141 15.62 -7.65 -23.31
CA GLY A 141 16.99 -7.33 -22.88
C GLY A 141 17.19 -5.84 -22.61
N ASP A 142 18.40 -5.33 -22.88
CA ASP A 142 18.81 -3.96 -22.54
C ASP A 142 17.99 -2.86 -23.20
N LYS A 143 17.32 -3.16 -24.32
CA LYS A 143 16.40 -2.22 -24.98
C LYS A 143 15.23 -1.85 -24.06
N ALA A 144 14.75 -2.77 -23.22
CA ALA A 144 13.68 -2.52 -22.26
C ALA A 144 14.08 -1.42 -21.25
N ASN A 145 15.35 -1.41 -20.84
CA ASN A 145 15.85 -0.41 -19.90
C ASN A 145 15.76 1.01 -20.51
N GLY A 146 16.10 1.16 -21.79
CA GLY A 146 15.98 2.41 -22.52
C GLY A 146 14.54 2.93 -22.61
N TYR A 147 13.57 2.05 -22.86
CA TYR A 147 12.15 2.42 -22.87
C TYR A 147 11.61 2.76 -21.49
N LEU A 148 11.95 1.97 -20.46
CA LEU A 148 11.56 2.22 -19.08
C LEU A 148 12.12 3.56 -18.58
N LEU A 149 13.37 3.89 -18.92
CA LEU A 149 13.98 5.19 -18.63
C LEU A 149 13.26 6.35 -19.32
N LYS A 150 12.85 6.18 -20.59
CA LYS A 150 12.06 7.21 -21.30
C LYS A 150 10.70 7.44 -20.64
N ILE A 151 10.01 6.36 -20.27
CA ILE A 151 8.72 6.44 -19.57
C ILE A 151 8.93 7.10 -18.20
N ASN A 152 9.92 6.63 -17.43
CA ASN A 152 10.21 7.20 -16.12
C ASN A 152 10.50 8.69 -16.21
N ARG A 153 11.34 9.14 -17.15
CA ARG A 153 11.62 10.58 -17.36
C ARG A 153 10.39 11.40 -17.75
N LYS A 154 9.40 10.78 -18.41
CA LYS A 154 8.14 11.44 -18.78
C LYS A 154 7.18 11.55 -17.59
N ILE A 155 7.23 10.60 -16.66
CA ILE A 155 6.33 10.52 -15.49
C ILE A 155 6.92 11.21 -14.25
N GLU A 156 8.24 11.11 -14.04
CA GLU A 156 9.00 11.69 -12.92
C GLU A 156 8.59 13.13 -12.57
N PRO A 157 8.40 14.07 -13.52
CA PRO A 157 7.96 15.43 -13.17
C PRO A 157 6.57 15.49 -12.53
N TYR A 158 5.67 14.57 -12.86
CA TYR A 158 4.29 14.55 -12.35
C TYR A 158 4.15 13.75 -11.06
N THR A 159 5.03 12.76 -10.81
CA THR A 159 4.93 11.88 -9.64
C THR A 159 4.99 12.65 -8.33
N GLN A 160 5.91 13.62 -8.22
CA GLN A 160 6.08 14.39 -6.97
C GLN A 160 4.87 15.27 -6.69
N GLU A 161 4.35 15.97 -7.71
CA GLU A 161 3.15 16.79 -7.59
C GLU A 161 1.92 15.95 -7.24
N ALA A 162 1.73 14.81 -7.93
CA ALA A 162 0.61 13.91 -7.65
C ALA A 162 0.67 13.38 -6.21
N LEU A 163 1.84 12.93 -5.75
CA LEU A 163 2.03 12.45 -4.37
C LEU A 163 1.81 13.57 -3.34
N ALA A 164 2.24 14.79 -3.65
CA ALA A 164 2.03 15.94 -2.78
C ALA A 164 0.54 16.24 -2.61
N VAL A 165 -0.20 16.31 -3.71
CA VAL A 165 -1.64 16.56 -3.72
C VAL A 165 -2.39 15.43 -3.00
N ILE A 166 -2.09 14.17 -3.30
CA ILE A 166 -2.72 13.02 -2.63
C ILE A 166 -2.46 13.07 -1.12
N ALA A 167 -1.22 13.34 -0.69
CA ALA A 167 -0.88 13.45 0.73
C ALA A 167 -1.60 14.61 1.42
N ILE A 168 -1.73 15.77 0.77
CA ILE A 168 -2.47 16.92 1.30
C ILE A 168 -3.95 16.58 1.42
N ILE A 169 -4.59 16.02 0.39
CA ILE A 169 -6.01 15.66 0.41
C ILE A 169 -6.28 14.62 1.52
N ALA A 170 -5.47 13.56 1.58
CA ALA A 170 -5.59 12.54 2.62
C ALA A 170 -5.38 13.12 4.03
N GLY A 171 -4.40 14.01 4.20
CA GLY A 171 -4.13 14.66 5.47
C GLY A 171 -5.26 15.58 5.92
N ILE A 172 -5.82 16.39 5.01
CA ILE A 172 -7.00 17.22 5.30
C ILE A 172 -8.19 16.35 5.69
N TYR A 173 -8.44 15.26 4.96
CA TYR A 173 -9.53 14.33 5.27
C TYR A 173 -9.39 13.73 6.68
N LEU A 174 -8.18 13.28 7.05
CA LEU A 174 -7.91 12.75 8.38
C LEU A 174 -8.07 13.79 9.49
N ILE A 175 -7.68 15.05 9.24
CA ILE A 175 -7.86 16.16 10.20
C ILE A 175 -9.34 16.47 10.37
N SER A 176 -10.12 16.52 9.30
CA SER A 176 -11.57 16.77 9.37
C SER A 176 -12.28 15.68 10.15
N ASP A 177 -12.02 14.41 9.84
CA ASP A 177 -12.62 13.27 10.53
C ASP A 177 -12.23 13.23 12.02
N ALA A 178 -10.97 13.52 12.35
CA ALA A 178 -10.53 13.59 13.74
C ALA A 178 -11.14 14.80 14.49
N SER A 179 -11.29 15.93 13.81
CA SER A 179 -11.89 17.13 14.38
C SER A 179 -13.36 16.91 14.69
N ASP A 180 -14.09 16.20 13.83
CA ASP A 180 -15.50 15.91 14.10
C ASP A 180 -15.66 15.10 15.41
N VAL A 181 -14.80 14.12 15.63
CA VAL A 181 -14.80 13.30 16.85
C VAL A 181 -14.35 14.08 18.08
N VAL A 182 -13.30 14.91 17.98
CA VAL A 182 -12.75 15.67 19.12
C VAL A 182 -13.65 16.83 19.55
N PHE A 183 -14.26 17.53 18.58
CA PHE A 183 -15.02 18.76 18.85
C PHE A 183 -16.52 18.53 19.03
N PHE A 184 -17.14 17.54 18.37
CA PHE A 184 -18.59 17.29 18.50
C PHE A 184 -18.96 16.16 19.47
N ASN A 185 -18.04 15.22 19.77
CA ASN A 185 -18.30 14.09 20.67
C ASN A 185 -17.67 14.28 22.08
N GLY A 186 -17.18 15.50 22.37
CA GLY A 186 -16.66 15.92 23.67
C GLY A 186 -17.72 16.51 24.62
N GLN A 187 -19.01 16.30 24.35
CA GLN A 187 -20.12 16.62 25.27
C GLN A 187 -20.88 15.36 25.68
#